data_AF-A0A1H2HBT8-F1
#
_entry.id   AF-A0A1H2HBT8-F1
#
_cell.length_a   1.000
_cell.length_b   1.000
_cell.length_c   1.000
_cell.angle_alpha   90.00
_cell.angle_beta   90.00
_cell.angle_gamma   90.00
#
_symmetry.space_group_name_H-M   'P 1'
#
loop_
_entity.id
_entity.type
_entity.pdbx_description
1 polymer ?
#
loop_
_entity_poly.entity_id
_entity_poly.type
_entity_poly.pdbx_seq_one_letter_code
_entity_poly.pdbx_strand_id
1 'polypeptide(L)'
;MKSPEYYLQNDVITRHAMKRTGLSFDALMTTRLELPSDAPQRIGGWLVCWSGTLAPEHIAPMRDFAILRWYYSPESNRPELAAWKEAASSFLREAGKNTFVDDGAAVQGGRETGAAITNIKAKAAAAERIKKAARIWRELEQTGRPERERVAVIAARMGGAKPDTIRRWLKKAGLR
;
A
#
# COMPACT_ATOMS: atom_id res chain seq x y z
N MET A 1 -13.41 -4.08 26.47
CA MET A 1 -13.48 -5.19 25.49
C MET A 1 -13.71 -4.56 24.12
N LYS A 2 -13.05 -5.03 23.05
CA LYS A 2 -13.26 -4.48 21.69
C LYS A 2 -14.56 -5.05 21.11
N SER A 3 -15.30 -4.26 20.33
CA SER A 3 -16.56 -4.72 19.71
C SER A 3 -16.30 -5.73 18.58
N PRO A 4 -17.25 -6.62 18.25
CA PRO A 4 -17.15 -7.51 17.08
C PRO A 4 -16.89 -6.74 15.77
N GLU A 5 -17.49 -5.56 15.63
CA GLU A 5 -17.28 -4.66 14.49
C GLU A 5 -15.83 -4.19 14.39
N TYR A 6 -15.18 -3.90 15.52
CA TYR A 6 -13.76 -3.55 15.54
C TYR A 6 -12.91 -4.69 14.95
N TYR A 7 -13.19 -5.95 15.30
CA TYR A 7 -12.46 -7.08 14.75
C TYR A 7 -12.73 -7.26 13.26
N LEU A 8 -13.98 -7.14 12.84
CA LEU A 8 -14.37 -7.24 11.43
C LEU A 8 -13.72 -6.13 10.59
N GLN A 9 -13.71 -4.89 11.07
CA GLN A 9 -13.09 -3.75 10.37
C GLN A 9 -11.57 -3.93 10.20
N ASN A 10 -10.92 -4.60 11.15
CA ASN A 10 -9.47 -4.82 11.13
C ASN A 10 -9.05 -6.14 10.48
N ASP A 11 -10.01 -6.95 10.02
CA ASP A 11 -9.74 -8.19 9.32
C ASP A 11 -9.05 -7.94 7.97
N VAL A 12 -8.16 -8.86 7.58
CA VAL A 12 -7.38 -8.76 6.33
C VAL A 12 -8.30 -8.80 5.11
N ILE A 13 -9.33 -9.64 5.13
CA ILE A 13 -10.29 -9.77 4.03
C ILE A 13 -11.11 -8.48 3.90
N THR A 14 -11.55 -7.90 5.02
CA THR A 14 -12.26 -6.60 5.02
C THR A 14 -11.39 -5.49 4.45
N ARG A 15 -10.14 -5.36 4.90
CA ARG A 15 -9.21 -4.35 4.39
C ARG A 15 -8.92 -4.54 2.90
N HIS A 16 -8.83 -5.79 2.44
CA HIS A 16 -8.64 -6.08 1.02
C HIS A 16 -9.86 -5.69 0.19
N ALA A 17 -11.07 -6.02 0.66
CA ALA A 17 -12.31 -5.62 0.01
C ALA A 17 -12.42 -4.09 -0.09
N MET A 18 -12.13 -3.35 0.98
CA MET A 18 -12.09 -1.87 0.97
C MET A 18 -11.09 -1.34 -0.06
N LYS A 19 -9.88 -1.91 -0.09
CA LYS A 19 -8.83 -1.49 -1.02
C LYS A 19 -9.19 -1.75 -2.49
N ARG A 20 -9.76 -2.91 -2.80
CA ARG A 20 -10.11 -3.32 -4.18
C ARG A 20 -11.32 -2.59 -4.72
N THR A 21 -12.31 -2.31 -3.88
CA THR A 21 -13.58 -1.70 -4.29
C THR A 21 -13.60 -0.17 -4.12
N GLY A 22 -12.68 0.38 -3.31
CA GLY A 22 -12.70 1.79 -2.92
C GLY A 22 -13.83 2.15 -1.95
N LEU A 23 -14.61 1.18 -1.48
CA LEU A 23 -15.75 1.38 -0.59
C LEU A 23 -15.30 1.54 0.88
N SER A 24 -16.03 2.36 1.63
CA SER A 24 -15.87 2.46 3.08
C SER A 24 -16.34 1.19 3.78
N PHE A 25 -15.90 0.98 5.02
CA PHE A 25 -16.38 -0.15 5.82
C PHE A 25 -17.91 -0.14 5.96
N ASP A 26 -18.50 1.03 6.22
CA ASP A 26 -19.96 1.17 6.34
C ASP A 26 -20.70 0.82 5.04
N ALA A 27 -20.11 1.17 3.89
CA ALA A 27 -20.65 0.77 2.58
C ALA A 27 -20.53 -0.74 2.40
N LEU A 28 -19.39 -1.36 2.72
CA LEU A 28 -19.27 -2.83 2.67
C LEU A 28 -20.32 -3.52 3.56
N MET A 29 -20.64 -2.95 4.71
CA MET A 29 -21.65 -3.50 5.63
C MET A 29 -23.08 -3.51 5.08
N THR A 30 -23.36 -2.92 3.91
CA THR A 30 -24.67 -3.10 3.24
C THR A 30 -24.78 -4.44 2.50
N THR A 31 -23.66 -5.15 2.31
CA THR A 31 -23.59 -6.43 1.58
C THR A 31 -24.18 -7.59 2.35
N ARG A 32 -25.07 -8.36 1.73
CA ARG A 32 -25.62 -9.57 2.32
C ARG A 32 -25.20 -10.80 1.54
N LEU A 33 -24.96 -11.88 2.27
CA LEU A 33 -24.79 -13.20 1.67
C LEU A 33 -26.16 -13.89 1.70
N GLU A 34 -26.66 -14.30 0.54
CA GLU A 34 -27.82 -15.18 0.46
C GLU A 34 -27.36 -16.63 0.33
N LEU A 35 -27.77 -17.45 1.31
CA LEU A 35 -27.48 -18.87 1.33
C LEU A 35 -28.56 -19.62 0.53
N PRO A 36 -28.20 -20.42 -0.49
CA PRO A 36 -29.17 -21.30 -1.12
C PRO A 36 -29.60 -22.43 -0.18
N SER A 37 -30.70 -23.11 -0.52
CA SER A 37 -31.34 -24.12 0.33
C SER A 37 -30.57 -25.44 0.48
N ASP A 38 -29.64 -25.77 -0.43
CA ASP A 38 -29.38 -27.18 -0.77
C ASP A 38 -27.91 -27.57 -1.01
N ALA A 39 -26.92 -26.66 -0.89
CA ALA A 39 -25.55 -27.02 -1.32
C ALA A 39 -24.34 -26.41 -0.56
N PRO A 40 -24.21 -26.49 0.79
CA PRO A 40 -23.13 -25.90 1.63
C PRO A 40 -21.71 -25.82 1.01
N GLN A 41 -21.29 -26.86 0.28
CA GLN A 41 -20.01 -27.00 -0.42
C GLN A 41 -19.72 -25.97 -1.53
N ARG A 42 -20.71 -25.19 -2.00
CA ARG A 42 -20.53 -24.21 -3.07
C ARG A 42 -20.46 -22.76 -2.58
N ILE A 43 -20.04 -22.53 -1.33
CA ILE A 43 -20.03 -21.19 -0.72
C ILE A 43 -19.25 -20.11 -1.46
N GLY A 44 -18.22 -20.49 -2.21
CA GLY A 44 -17.49 -19.59 -3.11
C GLY A 44 -18.22 -19.24 -4.41
N GLY A 45 -19.36 -19.83 -4.73
CA GLY A 45 -20.10 -19.62 -5.98
C GLY A 45 -21.37 -18.77 -5.83
N TRP A 46 -21.65 -18.23 -4.64
CA TRP A 46 -22.99 -17.70 -4.33
C TRP A 46 -23.13 -16.20 -4.37
N LEU A 47 -24.36 -15.80 -4.71
CA LEU A 47 -24.82 -14.46 -5.02
C LEU A 47 -24.59 -13.52 -3.83
N VAL A 48 -23.71 -12.56 -4.05
CA VAL A 48 -23.59 -11.38 -3.20
C VAL A 48 -24.83 -10.52 -3.47
N CYS A 49 -25.77 -10.50 -2.53
CA CYS A 49 -26.90 -9.59 -2.61
C CYS A 49 -26.49 -8.22 -2.06
N TRP A 50 -26.57 -7.22 -2.93
CA TRP A 50 -26.17 -5.85 -2.65
C TRP A 50 -27.35 -4.92 -2.88
N SER A 51 -27.63 -4.02 -1.94
CA SER A 51 -28.62 -2.97 -2.13
C SER A 51 -28.03 -1.85 -3.00
N GLY A 52 -28.09 -1.99 -4.32
CA GLY A 52 -27.57 -1.04 -5.31
C GLY A 52 -26.88 -1.70 -6.51
N THR A 53 -26.27 -0.91 -7.38
CA THR A 53 -25.50 -1.42 -8.53
C THR A 53 -24.05 -1.66 -8.10
N LEU A 54 -23.65 -2.93 -7.99
CA LEU A 54 -22.25 -3.30 -7.76
C LEU A 54 -21.58 -3.55 -9.11
N ALA A 55 -20.50 -2.83 -9.41
CA ALA A 55 -19.73 -3.07 -10.63
C ALA A 55 -19.14 -4.50 -10.63
N PRO A 56 -19.12 -5.22 -11.77
CA PRO A 56 -18.68 -6.61 -11.82
C PRO A 56 -17.29 -6.86 -11.22
N GLU A 57 -16.37 -5.91 -11.38
CA GLU A 57 -15.02 -5.94 -10.82
C GLU A 57 -14.97 -5.97 -9.29
N HIS A 58 -16.04 -5.53 -8.62
CA HIS A 58 -16.13 -5.51 -7.16
C HIS A 58 -16.71 -6.82 -6.61
N ILE A 59 -17.37 -7.65 -7.43
CA ILE A 59 -18.07 -8.86 -6.96
C ILE A 59 -17.11 -9.84 -6.27
N ALA A 60 -15.94 -10.09 -6.84
CA ALA A 60 -14.99 -11.05 -6.28
C ALA A 60 -14.45 -10.63 -4.90
N PRO A 61 -13.92 -9.40 -4.70
CA PRO A 61 -13.56 -8.90 -3.37
C PRO A 61 -14.72 -8.84 -2.38
N MET A 62 -15.93 -8.56 -2.88
CA MET A 62 -17.13 -8.46 -2.04
C MET A 62 -17.63 -9.82 -1.53
N ARG A 63 -17.44 -10.88 -2.30
CA ARG A 63 -17.84 -12.24 -1.93
C ARG A 63 -17.15 -12.70 -0.65
N ASP A 64 -15.83 -12.56 -0.59
CA ASP A 64 -15.03 -13.03 0.54
C ASP A 64 -15.41 -12.25 1.81
N PHE A 65 -15.67 -10.94 1.68
CA PHE A 65 -16.19 -10.11 2.77
C PHE A 65 -17.61 -10.52 3.19
N ALA A 66 -18.52 -10.81 2.27
CA ALA A 66 -19.88 -11.22 2.58
C ALA A 66 -19.90 -12.54 3.38
N ILE A 67 -19.04 -13.49 3.01
CA ILE A 67 -18.86 -14.76 3.74
C ILE A 67 -18.27 -14.51 5.13
N LEU A 68 -17.27 -13.64 5.26
CA LEU A 68 -16.70 -13.27 6.55
C LEU A 68 -17.75 -12.64 7.47
N ARG A 69 -18.51 -11.69 6.95
CA ARG A 69 -19.58 -11.00 7.69
C ARG A 69 -20.64 -11.99 8.15
N TRP A 70 -21.10 -12.88 7.27
CA TRP A 70 -22.08 -13.90 7.62
C TRP A 70 -21.52 -14.85 8.69
N TYR A 71 -20.27 -15.30 8.56
CA TYR A 71 -19.63 -16.21 9.52
C TYR A 71 -19.61 -15.67 10.95
N TYR A 72 -19.39 -14.36 11.12
CA TYR A 72 -19.41 -13.70 12.43
C TYR A 72 -20.80 -13.23 12.88
N SER A 73 -21.85 -13.44 12.07
CA SER A 73 -23.20 -13.07 12.43
C SER A 73 -23.80 -14.04 13.47
N PRO A 74 -24.82 -13.62 14.25
CA PRO A 74 -25.55 -14.54 15.11
C PRO A 74 -26.24 -15.70 14.36
N GLU A 75 -26.63 -15.47 13.11
CA GLU A 75 -27.30 -16.44 12.25
C GLU A 75 -26.43 -17.68 11.98
N SER A 76 -25.12 -17.50 11.79
CA SER A 76 -24.21 -18.62 11.50
C SER A 76 -24.13 -19.64 12.65
N ASN A 77 -24.50 -19.25 13.87
CA ASN A 77 -24.45 -20.13 15.04
C ASN A 77 -25.67 -21.05 15.16
N ARG A 78 -26.65 -20.94 14.26
CA ARG A 78 -27.82 -21.82 14.26
C ARG A 78 -27.40 -23.25 13.92
N PRO A 79 -27.87 -24.28 14.66
CA PRO A 79 -27.48 -25.67 14.43
C PRO A 79 -27.71 -26.16 13.00
N GLU A 80 -28.82 -25.76 12.38
CA GLU A 80 -29.17 -26.11 11.00
C GLU A 80 -28.20 -25.53 9.95
N LEU A 81 -27.39 -24.53 10.33
CA LEU A 81 -26.38 -23.90 9.49
C LEU A 81 -24.96 -24.34 9.84
N ALA A 82 -24.77 -25.38 10.66
CA ALA A 82 -23.44 -25.85 11.05
C ALA A 82 -22.55 -26.24 9.85
N ALA A 83 -23.12 -26.94 8.86
CA ALA A 83 -22.41 -27.31 7.63
C ALA A 83 -21.98 -26.08 6.81
N TRP A 84 -22.82 -25.04 6.80
CA TRP A 84 -22.53 -23.76 6.13
C TRP A 84 -21.41 -23.00 6.84
N LYS A 85 -21.41 -23.03 8.17
CA LYS A 85 -20.37 -22.41 8.99
C LYS A 85 -19.02 -23.08 8.79
N GLU A 86 -18.99 -24.41 8.69
CA GLU A 86 -17.78 -25.17 8.40
C GLU A 86 -17.25 -24.88 6.98
N ALA A 87 -18.13 -24.82 5.99
CA ALA A 87 -17.77 -24.44 4.62
C ALA A 87 -17.21 -23.00 4.57
N ALA A 88 -17.86 -22.05 5.25
CA ALA A 88 -17.38 -20.67 5.35
C ALA A 88 -16.00 -20.60 6.02
N SER A 89 -15.80 -21.32 7.13
CA SER A 89 -14.51 -21.38 7.82
C SER A 89 -13.39 -21.87 6.89
N SER A 90 -13.65 -22.95 6.14
CA SER A 90 -12.71 -23.51 5.18
C SER A 90 -12.38 -22.52 4.06
N PHE A 91 -13.41 -21.87 3.51
CA PHE A 91 -13.27 -20.85 2.49
C PHE A 91 -12.46 -19.65 2.98
N LEU A 92 -12.77 -19.11 4.16
CA LEU A 92 -12.08 -17.95 4.73
C LEU A 92 -10.61 -18.26 5.04
N ARG A 93 -10.29 -19.49 5.45
CA ARG A 93 -8.90 -19.91 5.65
C ARG A 93 -8.10 -19.91 4.35
N GLU A 94 -8.73 -20.24 3.23
CA GLU A 94 -8.12 -20.19 1.91
C GLU A 94 -8.04 -18.75 1.36
N ALA A 95 -9.15 -18.02 1.41
CA ALA A 95 -9.22 -16.61 1.00
C ALA A 95 -8.21 -15.75 1.76
N GLY A 96 -8.05 -15.98 3.07
CA GLY A 96 -7.06 -15.33 3.93
C GLY A 96 -5.61 -15.62 3.55
N LYS A 97 -5.31 -16.74 2.88
CA LYS A 97 -3.97 -17.00 2.31
C LYS A 97 -3.80 -16.29 0.97
N ASN A 98 -4.82 -16.34 0.12
CA ASN A 98 -4.79 -15.76 -1.23
C ASN A 98 -4.80 -14.23 -1.24
N THR A 99 -5.36 -13.59 -0.19
CA THR A 99 -5.32 -12.13 -0.01
C THR A 99 -3.90 -11.57 0.04
N PHE A 100 -2.91 -12.39 0.41
CA PHE A 100 -1.49 -12.02 0.38
C PHE A 100 -0.82 -12.20 -0.99
N VAL A 101 -1.41 -12.98 -1.89
CA VAL A 101 -0.78 -13.38 -3.16
C VAL A 101 -1.05 -12.35 -4.27
N ASP A 102 -2.28 -11.86 -4.38
CA ASP A 102 -2.70 -11.02 -5.51
C ASP A 102 -2.14 -9.59 -5.49
N ASP A 103 -1.73 -9.09 -4.32
CA ASP A 103 -1.00 -7.83 -4.20
C ASP A 103 0.49 -8.07 -3.86
N GLY A 104 0.88 -9.21 -3.30
CA GLY A 104 2.25 -9.47 -2.87
C GLY A 104 3.23 -9.51 -4.04
N ALA A 105 2.96 -10.31 -5.07
CA ALA A 105 3.87 -10.43 -6.21
C ALA A 105 3.93 -9.14 -7.06
N ALA A 106 2.77 -8.49 -7.28
CA ALA A 106 2.69 -7.27 -8.09
C ALA A 106 3.16 -6.00 -7.34
N VAL A 107 2.86 -5.85 -6.04
CA VAL A 107 3.27 -4.68 -5.24
C VAL A 107 4.73 -4.81 -4.77
N GLN A 108 5.26 -6.02 -4.57
CA GLN A 108 6.68 -6.18 -4.25
C GLN A 108 7.55 -5.91 -5.48
N GLY A 109 7.16 -6.39 -6.68
CA GLY A 109 7.78 -5.98 -7.94
C GLY A 109 7.61 -4.48 -8.24
N GLY A 110 6.44 -3.90 -7.94
CA GLY A 110 6.16 -2.47 -8.11
C GLY A 110 6.88 -1.54 -7.12
N ARG A 111 7.09 -1.97 -5.87
CA ARG A 111 7.86 -1.22 -4.86
C ARG A 111 9.35 -1.32 -5.12
N GLU A 112 9.86 -2.47 -5.53
CA GLU A 112 11.27 -2.60 -5.93
C GLU A 112 11.57 -1.74 -7.16
N THR A 113 10.71 -1.74 -8.18
CA THR A 113 10.88 -0.91 -9.37
C THR A 113 10.63 0.57 -9.10
N GLY A 114 9.58 0.95 -8.35
CA GLY A 114 9.28 2.32 -7.99
C GLY A 114 10.34 2.95 -7.07
N ALA A 115 10.83 2.21 -6.06
CA ALA A 115 11.93 2.64 -5.22
C ALA A 115 13.26 2.65 -5.98
N ALA A 116 13.50 1.71 -6.90
CA ALA A 116 14.66 1.74 -7.78
C ALA A 116 14.64 2.96 -8.71
N ILE A 117 13.52 3.26 -9.37
CA ILE A 117 13.35 4.43 -10.23
C ILE A 117 13.49 5.72 -9.42
N THR A 118 12.89 5.79 -8.24
CA THR A 118 13.02 6.96 -7.35
C THR A 118 14.45 7.12 -6.85
N ASN A 119 15.14 6.03 -6.52
CA ASN A 119 16.55 6.03 -6.15
C ASN A 119 17.45 6.40 -7.33
N ILE A 120 17.16 5.97 -8.56
CA ILE A 120 17.88 6.36 -9.77
C ILE A 120 17.69 7.86 -10.03
N LYS A 121 16.45 8.37 -9.96
CA LYS A 121 16.15 9.80 -10.11
C LYS A 121 16.81 10.63 -9.00
N ALA A 122 16.78 10.16 -7.76
CA ALA A 122 17.43 10.83 -6.63
C ALA A 122 18.97 10.82 -6.75
N LYS A 123 19.56 9.70 -7.20
CA LYS A 123 21.01 9.60 -7.48
C LYS A 123 21.42 10.51 -8.65
N ALA A 124 20.63 10.56 -9.72
CA ALA A 124 20.88 11.45 -10.86
C ALA A 124 20.79 12.93 -10.43
N ALA A 125 19.74 13.31 -9.71
CA ALA A 125 19.59 14.66 -9.17
C ALA A 125 20.73 15.03 -8.20
N ALA A 126 21.20 14.09 -7.37
CA ALA A 126 22.35 14.29 -6.50
C ALA A 126 23.65 14.45 -7.28
N ALA A 127 23.86 13.67 -8.35
CA ALA A 127 25.02 13.78 -9.21
C ALA A 127 25.10 15.14 -9.91
N GLU A 128 23.98 15.65 -10.42
CA GLU A 128 23.91 16.98 -11.03
C GLU A 128 24.18 18.09 -10.01
N ARG A 129 23.68 17.96 -8.77
CA ARG A 129 24.00 18.91 -7.68
C ARG A 129 25.49 18.89 -7.33
N ILE A 130 26.12 17.72 -7.31
CA ILE A 130 27.57 17.58 -7.05
C ILE A 130 28.38 18.23 -8.18
N LYS A 131 28.05 17.95 -9.45
CA LYS A 131 28.72 18.58 -10.61
C LYS A 131 28.58 20.10 -10.59
N LYS A 132 27.38 20.62 -10.31
CA LYS A 132 27.14 22.06 -10.23
C LYS A 132 27.93 22.71 -9.09
N ALA A 133 27.97 22.09 -7.91
CA ALA A 133 28.78 22.57 -6.80
C ALA A 133 30.28 22.57 -7.12
N ALA A 134 30.78 21.53 -7.79
CA ALA A 134 32.18 21.43 -8.24
C ALA A 134 32.53 22.51 -9.29
N ARG A 135 31.61 22.82 -10.21
CA ARG A 135 31.81 23.90 -11.19
C ARG A 135 31.94 25.25 -10.51
N ILE A 136 30.98 25.59 -9.63
CA ILE A 136 31.02 26.86 -8.88
C ILE A 136 32.27 26.93 -8.00
N TRP A 137 32.71 25.81 -7.43
CA TRP A 137 33.94 25.77 -6.65
C TRP A 137 35.16 26.20 -7.46
N ARG A 138 35.35 25.63 -8.65
CA ARG A 138 36.47 25.98 -9.54
C ARG A 138 36.39 27.42 -10.04
N GLU A 139 35.19 27.91 -10.35
CA GLU A 139 34.96 29.33 -10.68
C GLU A 139 35.44 30.23 -9.53
N LEU A 140 35.05 29.94 -8.30
CA LEU A 140 35.43 30.75 -7.13
C LEU A 140 36.92 30.61 -6.79
N GLU A 141 37.51 29.45 -7.07
CA GLU A 141 38.94 29.22 -6.94
C GLU A 141 39.78 30.07 -7.89
N GLN A 142 39.37 30.15 -9.16
CA GLN A 142 40.02 31.01 -10.15
C GLN A 142 39.92 32.50 -9.78
N THR A 143 38.88 32.91 -9.07
CA THR A 143 38.75 34.29 -8.56
C THR A 143 39.59 34.57 -7.30
N GLY A 144 40.37 33.60 -6.80
CA GLY A 144 41.25 33.78 -5.64
C GLY A 144 40.52 33.84 -4.29
N ARG A 145 39.23 33.48 -4.22
CA ARG A 145 38.47 33.55 -2.96
C ARG A 145 38.97 32.52 -1.94
N PRO A 146 38.97 32.82 -0.63
CA PRO A 146 39.36 31.87 0.41
C PRO A 146 38.32 30.75 0.57
N GLU A 147 38.80 29.54 0.88
CA GLU A 147 37.99 28.31 0.96
C GLU A 147 36.73 28.45 1.85
N ARG A 148 36.88 29.11 3.00
CA ARG A 148 35.80 29.33 3.98
C ARG A 148 34.61 30.09 3.39
N GLU A 149 34.87 31.03 2.49
CA GLU A 149 33.82 31.82 1.83
C GLU A 149 33.19 31.07 0.65
N ARG A 150 33.95 30.24 -0.05
CA ARG A 150 33.45 29.52 -1.24
C ARG A 150 32.24 28.64 -0.90
N VAL A 151 32.27 27.96 0.23
CA VAL A 151 31.18 27.08 0.70
C VAL A 151 29.88 27.86 0.94
N ALA A 152 29.98 29.04 1.56
CA ALA A 152 28.82 29.89 1.85
C ALA A 152 28.18 30.44 0.56
N VAL A 153 29.01 30.85 -0.40
CA VAL A 153 28.54 31.33 -1.71
C VAL A 153 27.86 30.22 -2.50
N ILE A 154 28.42 29.00 -2.50
CA ILE A 154 27.81 27.84 -3.15
C ILE A 154 26.47 27.49 -2.49
N ALA A 155 26.40 27.49 -1.16
CA ALA A 155 25.18 27.24 -0.40
C ALA A 155 24.05 28.19 -0.80
N ALA A 156 24.36 29.50 -0.89
CA ALA A 156 23.41 30.51 -1.33
C ALA A 156 22.95 30.29 -2.79
N ARG A 157 23.89 30.05 -3.71
CA ARG A 157 23.59 29.81 -5.14
C ARG A 157 22.84 28.49 -5.43
N MET A 158 22.86 27.55 -4.48
CA MET A 158 22.21 26.25 -4.59
C MET A 158 20.86 26.20 -3.86
N GLY A 159 20.28 27.35 -3.52
CA GLY A 159 18.94 27.44 -2.92
C GLY A 159 18.94 27.19 -1.40
N GLY A 160 19.98 27.62 -0.69
CA GLY A 160 20.04 27.52 0.77
C GLY A 160 20.46 26.15 1.30
N ALA A 161 21.21 25.37 0.51
CA ALA A 161 21.77 24.11 0.97
C ALA A 161 22.69 24.33 2.18
N LYS A 162 22.63 23.47 3.20
CA LYS A 162 23.47 23.61 4.39
C LYS A 162 24.97 23.54 4.03
N PRO A 163 25.85 24.35 4.65
CA PRO A 163 27.30 24.32 4.37
C PRO A 163 27.92 22.93 4.45
N ASP A 164 27.50 22.09 5.41
CA ASP A 164 28.00 20.71 5.53
C ASP A 164 27.57 19.81 4.38
N THR A 165 26.39 20.04 3.81
CA THR A 165 25.94 19.34 2.61
C THR A 165 26.83 19.68 1.42
N ILE A 166 27.21 20.96 1.26
CA ILE A 166 28.14 21.41 0.22
C ILE A 166 29.52 20.76 0.41
N ARG A 167 30.07 20.76 1.63
CA ARG A 167 31.36 20.11 1.93
C ARG A 167 31.33 18.63 1.57
N ARG A 168 30.25 17.92 1.87
CA ARG A 168 30.07 16.51 1.51
C ARG A 168 30.01 16.30 0.00
N TRP A 169 29.38 17.20 -0.75
CA TRP A 169 29.35 17.14 -2.22
C TRP A 169 30.74 17.37 -2.83
N LEU A 170 31.48 18.35 -2.34
CA LEU A 170 32.84 18.64 -2.79
C LEU A 170 33.82 17.49 -2.50
N LYS A 171 33.69 16.86 -1.32
CA LYS A 171 34.44 15.63 -0.99
C LYS A 171 34.13 14.48 -1.94
N LYS A 172 32.85 14.28 -2.30
CA LYS A 172 32.45 13.28 -3.30
C LYS A 172 32.95 13.59 -4.72
N ALA A 173 33.25 14.86 -5.00
CA ALA A 173 33.82 15.31 -6.28
C ALA A 173 35.36 15.26 -6.31
N GLY A 174 36.03 14.85 -5.22
CA GLY A 174 37.50 14.78 -5.15
C GLY A 174 38.19 16.15 -5.09
N LEU A 175 37.46 17.21 -4.74
CA LEU A 175 38.01 18.57 -4.60
C LEU A 175 38.45 18.88 -3.16
N ARG A 176 38.17 17.97 -2.22
CA ARG A 176 38.50 18.07 -0.79
C ARG A 176 38.55 16.71 -0.12
#